data_AF-A0A432ETE0-F1
#
_entry.id   AF-A0A432ETE0-F1
#
_cell.length_a   1.000
_cell.length_b   1.000
_cell.length_c   1.000
_cell.angle_alpha   90.00
_cell.angle_beta   90.00
_cell.angle_gamma   90.00
#
_symmetry.space_group_name_H-M   'P 1'
#
loop_
_entity.id
_entity.type
_entity.pdbx_description
1 polymer ?
#
loop_
_entity_poly.entity_id
_entity_poly.type
_entity_poly.pdbx_seq_one_letter_code
_entity_poly.pdbx_strand_id
1 'polypeptide(L)'
;MVVKDDKHWRTVIGLPLDLIPGQYFFTVQNAGEDKPRQFKFSVAPKQYRTQHLSIANKNQVDPDRKTLKRIKKERAEMDAVYNHWRDAEPVALPLQQPVKGELSSSFGLRRVFNGKPRNPHSGLDIAAPSGRPVTAPAAGEVAATGHYFFNGNTVMIDHGQGLVSMMCHLSKIDVKKGDKVKRGDIIGKVGSTGRATGPHLHWSLSLNNARVNPKLFLWAPKPPADKKPLAQPEATTGKTAGGNKSAKNVLNKKHPKQKNAKNKPARKKAIRQPSGRQ
;
A
#
# COMPACT_ATOMS: atom_id res chain seq x y z
N MET A 1 0.63 -11.30 -6.94
CA MET A 1 1.23 -12.48 -6.28
C MET A 1 0.40 -13.70 -6.62
N VAL A 2 1.06 -14.85 -6.74
CA VAL A 2 0.43 -16.14 -6.93
C VAL A 2 0.70 -16.97 -5.67
N VAL A 3 -0.35 -17.60 -5.14
CA VAL A 3 -0.26 -18.52 -3.99
C VAL A 3 -0.81 -19.88 -4.39
N LYS A 4 -0.32 -20.93 -3.74
CA LYS A 4 -0.76 -22.30 -3.97
C LYS A 4 -1.39 -22.84 -2.69
N ASP A 5 -2.58 -23.42 -2.82
CA ASP A 5 -3.13 -24.35 -1.82
C ASP A 5 -3.00 -25.79 -2.35
N ASP A 6 -3.36 -26.79 -1.54
CA ASP A 6 -3.17 -28.20 -1.87
C ASP A 6 -3.82 -28.65 -3.19
N LYS A 7 -4.75 -27.87 -3.75
CA LYS A 7 -5.53 -28.25 -4.95
C LYS A 7 -5.51 -27.19 -6.06
N HIS A 8 -5.17 -25.93 -5.77
CA HIS A 8 -5.34 -24.83 -6.71
C HIS A 8 -4.27 -23.74 -6.59
N TRP A 9 -3.94 -23.16 -7.73
CA TRP A 9 -3.24 -21.89 -7.81
C TRP A 9 -4.25 -20.75 -7.69
N ARG A 10 -3.95 -19.75 -6.86
CA ARG A 10 -4.75 -18.55 -6.69
C ARG A 10 -3.92 -17.32 -7.01
N THR A 11 -4.53 -16.36 -7.70
CA THR A 11 -3.94 -15.04 -7.93
C THR A 11 -4.49 -14.08 -6.88
N VAL A 12 -3.58 -13.40 -6.16
CA VAL A 12 -3.92 -12.33 -5.23
C VAL A 12 -3.52 -11.00 -5.87
N ILE A 13 -4.50 -10.12 -6.02
CA ILE A 13 -4.35 -8.81 -6.66
C ILE A 13 -4.64 -7.72 -5.62
N GLY A 14 -3.67 -6.83 -5.42
CA GLY A 14 -3.87 -5.62 -4.63
C GLY A 14 -4.63 -4.58 -5.42
N LEU A 15 -5.70 -4.05 -4.80
CA LEU A 15 -6.52 -2.98 -5.37
C LEU A 15 -6.19 -1.66 -4.68
N PRO A 16 -5.74 -0.63 -5.42
CA PRO A 16 -5.50 0.69 -4.84
C PRO A 16 -6.76 1.29 -4.23
N LEU A 17 -6.60 2.09 -3.17
CA LEU A 17 -7.72 2.70 -2.46
C LEU A 17 -8.50 3.72 -3.32
N ASP A 18 -7.83 4.33 -4.30
CA ASP A 18 -8.38 5.27 -5.26
C ASP A 18 -8.91 4.60 -6.55
N LEU A 19 -8.92 3.26 -6.59
CA LEU A 19 -9.46 2.52 -7.73
C LEU A 19 -10.97 2.79 -7.87
N ILE A 20 -11.38 3.22 -9.05
CA ILE A 20 -12.78 3.53 -9.35
C ILE A 20 -13.58 2.21 -9.43
N PRO A 21 -14.76 2.09 -8.80
CA PRO A 21 -15.61 0.91 -8.96
C PRO A 21 -15.94 0.63 -10.43
N GLY A 22 -15.97 -0.64 -10.81
CA GLY A 22 -16.19 -1.02 -12.20
C GLY A 22 -15.71 -2.42 -12.54
N GLN A 23 -15.68 -2.73 -13.84
CA GLN A 23 -15.18 -3.99 -14.38
C GLN A 23 -13.71 -3.85 -14.76
N TYR A 24 -12.91 -4.81 -14.32
CA TYR A 24 -11.48 -4.88 -14.58
C TYR A 24 -11.10 -6.26 -15.10
N PHE A 25 -9.91 -6.34 -15.68
CA PHE A 25 -9.36 -7.56 -16.20
C PHE A 25 -7.94 -7.75 -15.68
N PHE A 26 -7.52 -9.00 -15.51
CA PHE A 26 -6.13 -9.38 -15.32
C PHE A 26 -5.79 -10.54 -16.23
N THR A 27 -4.51 -10.73 -16.48
CA THR A 27 -4.01 -11.83 -17.31
C THR A 27 -3.21 -12.81 -16.47
N VAL A 28 -3.29 -14.09 -16.81
CA VAL A 28 -2.45 -15.15 -16.26
C VAL A 28 -1.71 -15.80 -17.42
N GLN A 29 -0.39 -15.84 -17.31
CA GLN A 29 0.47 -16.54 -18.24
C GLN A 29 0.93 -17.84 -17.56
N ASN A 30 0.53 -18.99 -18.11
CA ASN A 30 1.07 -20.27 -17.68
C ASN A 30 2.33 -20.59 -18.48
N ALA A 31 3.29 -21.26 -17.84
CA ALA A 31 4.39 -21.90 -18.55
C ALA A 31 3.83 -22.91 -19.56
N GLY A 32 4.31 -22.85 -20.81
CA GLY A 32 3.88 -23.73 -21.90
C GLY A 32 2.62 -23.29 -22.66
N GLU A 33 1.99 -22.16 -22.30
CA GLU A 33 0.90 -21.58 -23.09
C GLU A 33 1.42 -20.43 -23.96
N ASP A 34 1.06 -20.40 -25.25
CA ASP A 34 1.52 -19.34 -26.17
C ASP A 34 0.88 -17.98 -25.92
N LYS A 35 -0.29 -17.95 -25.25
CA LYS A 35 -1.06 -16.73 -25.01
C LYS A 35 -1.52 -16.65 -23.56
N PRO A 36 -1.49 -15.45 -22.95
CA PRO A 36 -2.02 -15.26 -21.62
C PRO A 36 -3.56 -15.39 -21.63
N ARG A 37 -4.10 -16.05 -20.60
CA ARG A 37 -5.54 -16.11 -20.37
C ARG A 37 -5.99 -14.84 -19.66
N GLN A 38 -7.11 -14.26 -20.10
CA GLN A 38 -7.69 -13.07 -19.48
C GLN A 38 -8.85 -13.46 -18.57
N PHE A 39 -8.87 -12.86 -17.37
CA PHE A 39 -9.92 -13.03 -16.37
C PHE A 39 -10.55 -11.69 -16.05
N LYS A 40 -11.86 -11.68 -15.84
CA LYS A 40 -12.65 -10.50 -15.49
C LYS A 40 -12.98 -10.50 -14.01
N PHE A 41 -12.99 -9.32 -13.38
CA PHE A 41 -13.46 -9.14 -12.02
C PHE A 41 -14.15 -7.78 -11.82
N SER A 42 -15.06 -7.74 -10.85
CA SER A 42 -15.81 -6.54 -10.48
C SER A 42 -15.22 -5.91 -9.23
N VAL A 43 -15.05 -4.59 -9.23
CA VAL A 43 -14.71 -3.79 -8.06
C VAL A 43 -15.95 -3.04 -7.61
N ALA A 44 -16.44 -3.37 -6.42
CA ALA A 44 -17.57 -2.69 -5.81
C ALA A 44 -17.14 -1.43 -5.05
N PRO A 45 -18.02 -0.41 -4.91
CA PRO A 45 -17.76 0.71 -4.03
C PRO A 45 -17.62 0.24 -2.58
N LYS A 46 -16.76 0.92 -1.83
CA LYS A 46 -16.60 0.69 -0.39
C LYS A 46 -16.57 2.01 0.36
N GLN A 47 -17.45 2.14 1.34
CA GLN A 47 -17.42 3.27 2.26
C GLN A 47 -16.37 3.03 3.34
N TYR A 48 -15.53 4.03 3.57
CA TYR A 48 -14.56 4.05 4.65
C TYR A 48 -14.97 5.10 5.67
N ARG A 49 -14.72 4.82 6.95
CA ARG A 49 -14.96 5.78 8.03
C ARG A 49 -14.19 7.07 7.77
N THR A 50 -14.73 8.20 8.24
CA THR A 50 -14.09 9.52 8.18
C THR A 50 -13.88 10.03 9.60
N GLN A 51 -12.71 10.62 9.86
CA GLN A 51 -12.33 11.22 11.13
C GLN A 51 -11.90 12.67 10.91
N HIS A 52 -12.42 13.55 11.75
CA HIS A 52 -12.06 14.97 11.78
C HIS A 52 -11.16 15.23 12.98
N LEU A 53 -10.00 15.84 12.76
CA LEU A 53 -9.02 16.14 13.80
C LEU A 53 -8.52 17.58 13.69
N SER A 54 -8.30 18.22 14.84
CA SER A 54 -7.65 19.52 14.95
C SER A 54 -6.19 19.32 15.38
N ILE A 55 -5.24 19.71 14.53
CA ILE A 55 -3.79 19.54 14.80
C ILE A 55 -3.14 20.90 15.02
N ALA A 56 -2.54 21.09 16.19
CA ALA A 56 -1.88 22.34 16.62
C ALA A 56 -0.47 22.54 16.02
N ASN A 57 0.28 21.45 15.79
CA ASN A 57 1.65 21.53 15.26
C ASN A 57 1.65 21.74 13.73
N LYS A 58 1.78 22.99 13.29
CA LYS A 58 1.75 23.38 11.87
C LYS A 58 2.91 22.80 11.03
N ASN A 59 4.08 22.54 11.62
CA ASN A 59 5.26 22.09 10.85
C ASN A 59 5.15 20.64 10.34
N GLN A 60 4.31 19.81 10.98
CA GLN A 60 3.98 18.47 10.49
C GLN A 60 2.77 18.44 9.53
N VAL A 61 2.12 19.59 9.35
CA VAL A 61 0.98 19.81 8.46
C VAL A 61 1.45 20.46 7.16
N ASP A 62 2.32 21.48 7.26
CA ASP A 62 2.85 22.27 6.16
C ASP A 62 4.39 22.41 6.29
N PRO A 63 5.17 21.45 5.75
CA PRO A 63 6.64 21.45 5.87
C PRO A 63 7.34 22.53 5.04
N ASP A 64 8.50 23.01 5.51
CA ASP A 64 9.32 23.97 4.76
C ASP A 64 9.97 23.37 3.49
N ARG A 65 10.59 24.22 2.65
CA ARG A 65 11.21 23.77 1.39
C ARG A 65 12.32 22.73 1.59
N LYS A 66 13.12 22.83 2.66
CA LYS A 66 14.23 21.89 2.94
C LYS A 66 13.65 20.53 3.32
N THR A 67 12.62 20.52 4.13
CA THR A 67 11.88 19.35 4.58
C THR A 67 11.14 18.69 3.43
N LEU A 68 10.54 19.46 2.52
CA LEU A 68 9.92 18.94 1.30
C LEU A 68 10.93 18.22 0.39
N LYS A 69 12.18 18.72 0.27
CA LYS A 69 13.24 18.01 -0.47
C LYS A 69 13.58 16.66 0.18
N ARG A 70 13.70 16.61 1.51
CA ARG A 70 13.89 15.36 2.26
C ARG A 70 12.73 14.39 2.03
N ILE A 71 11.50 14.84 2.22
CA ILE A 71 10.28 14.04 2.01
C ILE A 71 10.24 13.46 0.59
N LYS A 72 10.60 14.25 -0.43
CA LYS A 72 10.62 13.79 -1.82
C LYS A 72 11.65 12.67 -2.02
N LYS A 73 12.84 12.79 -1.44
CA LYS A 73 13.89 11.75 -1.50
C LYS A 73 13.43 10.46 -0.81
N GLU A 74 12.93 10.56 0.42
CA GLU A 74 12.40 9.42 1.19
C GLU A 74 11.24 8.73 0.47
N ARG A 75 10.35 9.53 -0.16
CA ARG A 75 9.25 8.98 -0.95
C ARG A 75 9.73 8.20 -2.17
N ALA A 76 10.74 8.71 -2.88
CA ALA A 76 11.31 8.03 -4.03
C ALA A 76 11.96 6.69 -3.65
N GLU A 77 12.63 6.63 -2.50
CA GLU A 77 13.18 5.38 -1.94
C GLU A 77 12.08 4.37 -1.63
N MET A 78 11.03 4.77 -0.90
CA MET A 78 9.90 3.87 -0.62
C MET A 78 9.17 3.42 -1.90
N ASP A 79 8.98 4.32 -2.87
CA ASP A 79 8.36 3.98 -4.15
C ASP A 79 9.22 3.00 -4.96
N ALA A 80 10.55 3.07 -4.89
CA ALA A 80 11.43 2.08 -5.52
C ALA A 80 11.20 0.69 -4.91
N VAL A 81 11.06 0.59 -3.59
CA VAL A 81 10.74 -0.68 -2.90
C VAL A 81 9.37 -1.20 -3.33
N TYR A 82 8.32 -0.37 -3.34
CA TYR A 82 6.97 -0.82 -3.71
C TYR A 82 6.81 -1.23 -5.17
N ASN A 83 7.65 -0.68 -6.07
CA ASN A 83 7.67 -1.05 -7.48
C ASN A 83 8.60 -2.23 -7.80
N HIS A 84 9.41 -2.66 -6.84
CA HIS A 84 10.32 -3.78 -7.03
C HIS A 84 9.56 -5.09 -7.19
N TRP A 85 10.02 -5.92 -8.12
CA TRP A 85 9.56 -7.30 -8.28
C TRP A 85 10.73 -8.24 -8.03
N ARG A 86 10.60 -9.08 -7.00
CA ARG A 86 11.53 -10.17 -6.71
C ARG A 86 10.83 -11.50 -6.94
N ASP A 87 11.38 -12.32 -7.83
CA ASP A 87 10.95 -13.72 -7.97
C ASP A 87 11.34 -14.47 -6.68
N ALA A 88 10.34 -15.03 -6.00
CA ALA A 88 10.51 -15.77 -4.76
C ALA A 88 9.35 -16.75 -4.57
N GLU A 89 9.58 -17.75 -3.72
CA GLU A 89 8.54 -18.68 -3.31
C GLU A 89 7.32 -17.95 -2.74
N PRO A 90 6.10 -18.47 -2.97
CA PRO A 90 4.89 -17.87 -2.42
C PRO A 90 4.96 -17.72 -0.90
N VAL A 91 4.58 -16.54 -0.42
CA VAL A 91 4.47 -16.27 1.01
C VAL A 91 3.37 -17.13 1.61
N ALA A 92 3.69 -17.82 2.70
CA ALA A 92 2.70 -18.57 3.48
C ALA A 92 1.65 -17.61 4.07
N LEU A 93 0.38 -17.87 3.75
CA LEU A 93 -0.78 -17.15 4.30
C LEU A 93 -1.50 -18.04 5.33
N PRO A 94 -2.09 -17.47 6.39
CA PRO A 94 -2.14 -16.04 6.72
C PRO A 94 -0.81 -15.48 7.24
N LEU A 95 -0.64 -14.17 7.10
CA LEU A 95 0.47 -13.43 7.69
C LEU A 95 0.34 -13.39 9.22
N GLN A 96 1.47 -13.28 9.91
CA GLN A 96 1.49 -13.06 11.34
C GLN A 96 1.24 -11.59 11.68
N GLN A 97 0.45 -11.33 12.71
CA GLN A 97 0.36 -9.97 13.26
C GLN A 97 1.74 -9.56 13.79
N PRO A 98 2.33 -8.45 13.31
CA PRO A 98 3.74 -8.14 13.59
C PRO A 98 4.01 -7.77 15.05
N VAL A 99 2.98 -7.39 15.81
CA VAL A 99 3.11 -7.09 17.24
C VAL A 99 1.88 -7.55 18.01
N LYS A 100 2.08 -8.10 19.21
CA LYS A 100 0.97 -8.39 20.14
C LYS A 100 0.40 -7.07 20.66
N GLY A 101 -0.83 -6.76 20.26
CA GLY A 101 -1.53 -5.52 20.58
C GLY A 101 -2.91 -5.47 19.96
N GLU A 102 -3.68 -4.44 20.29
CA GLU A 102 -5.05 -4.26 19.81
C GLU A 102 -5.07 -3.55 18.46
N LEU A 103 -5.91 -4.02 17.53
CA LEU A 103 -6.11 -3.33 16.26
C LEU A 103 -6.88 -2.02 16.51
N SER A 104 -6.29 -0.87 16.21
CA SER A 104 -6.86 0.44 16.50
C SER A 104 -7.36 1.15 15.23
N SER A 105 -6.52 1.95 14.57
CA SER A 105 -6.89 2.70 13.36
C SER A 105 -6.89 1.80 12.12
N SER A 106 -8.05 1.66 11.48
CA SER A 106 -8.22 0.80 10.32
C SER A 106 -7.67 1.42 9.02
N PHE A 107 -7.27 0.55 8.08
CA PHE A 107 -6.94 0.93 6.71
C PHE A 107 -8.09 1.66 6.01
N GLY A 108 -7.74 2.65 5.20
CA GLY A 108 -8.64 3.47 4.39
C GLY A 108 -9.40 4.54 5.16
N LEU A 109 -9.21 4.65 6.49
CA LEU A 109 -9.78 5.73 7.31
C LEU A 109 -9.44 7.08 6.69
N ARG A 110 -10.47 7.84 6.31
CA ARG A 110 -10.31 9.18 5.73
C ARG A 110 -10.07 10.17 6.87
N ARG A 111 -9.06 11.03 6.71
CA ARG A 111 -8.72 12.03 7.71
C ARG A 111 -8.95 13.43 7.14
N VAL A 112 -9.59 14.30 7.93
CA VAL A 112 -9.77 15.72 7.65
C VAL A 112 -9.09 16.49 8.75
N PHE A 113 -8.04 17.24 8.42
CA PHE A 113 -7.26 18.04 9.38
C PHE A 113 -7.56 19.51 9.18
N ASN A 114 -8.05 20.18 10.22
CA ASN A 114 -8.38 21.62 10.20
C ASN A 114 -9.25 21.98 8.97
N GLY A 115 -10.28 21.16 8.69
CA GLY A 115 -11.20 21.32 7.56
C GLY A 115 -10.68 20.86 6.19
N LYS A 116 -9.41 20.42 6.09
CA LYS A 116 -8.81 19.99 4.81
C LYS A 116 -8.66 18.47 4.71
N PRO A 117 -9.13 17.82 3.63
CA PRO A 117 -8.93 16.40 3.42
C PRO A 117 -7.44 16.05 3.35
N ARG A 118 -7.08 14.91 3.92
CA ARG A 118 -5.74 14.33 3.86
C ARG A 118 -5.79 12.96 3.21
N ASN A 119 -4.61 12.45 2.87
CA ASN A 119 -4.48 11.08 2.38
C ASN A 119 -5.11 10.12 3.40
N PRO A 120 -5.93 9.17 2.94
CA PRO A 120 -6.47 8.15 3.81
C PRO A 120 -5.37 7.34 4.47
N HIS A 121 -5.71 6.74 5.60
CA HIS A 121 -4.81 5.87 6.34
C HIS A 121 -4.39 4.66 5.49
N SER A 122 -3.10 4.58 5.15
CA SER A 122 -2.59 3.58 4.20
C SER A 122 -2.20 2.24 4.81
N GLY A 123 -2.46 2.05 6.10
CA GLY A 123 -2.08 0.87 6.87
C GLY A 123 -3.08 0.54 7.97
N LEU A 124 -2.66 -0.33 8.88
CA LEU A 124 -3.38 -0.74 10.08
C LEU A 124 -2.52 -0.36 11.28
N ASP A 125 -3.10 0.41 12.20
CA ASP A 125 -2.43 0.76 13.45
C ASP A 125 -2.73 -0.33 14.49
N ILE A 126 -1.70 -0.73 15.23
CA ILE A 126 -1.77 -1.72 16.30
C ILE A 126 -1.27 -1.04 17.58
N ALA A 127 -2.16 -0.84 18.55
CA ALA A 127 -1.86 -0.24 19.83
C ALA A 127 -1.02 -1.20 20.67
N ALA A 128 0.16 -0.75 21.09
CA ALA A 128 1.08 -1.48 21.94
C ALA A 128 1.99 -0.48 22.68
N PRO A 129 2.44 -0.79 23.91
CA PRO A 129 3.36 0.07 24.64
C PRO A 129 4.71 0.15 23.94
N SER A 130 5.39 1.29 24.14
CA SER A 130 6.76 1.49 23.67
C SER A 130 7.69 0.37 24.14
N GLY A 131 8.65 -0.02 23.31
CA GLY A 131 9.61 -1.07 23.60
C GLY A 131 9.11 -2.50 23.31
N ARG A 132 7.81 -2.70 23.08
CA ARG A 132 7.27 -4.02 22.71
C ARG A 132 7.93 -4.52 21.40
N PRO A 133 8.42 -5.78 21.34
CA PRO A 133 9.04 -6.30 20.12
C PRO A 133 8.09 -6.29 18.92
N VAL A 134 8.60 -5.87 17.78
CA VAL A 134 7.95 -5.95 16.47
C VAL A 134 8.65 -7.03 15.67
N THR A 135 7.86 -7.91 15.06
CA THR A 135 8.32 -9.10 14.35
C THR A 135 7.95 -9.05 12.86
N ALA A 136 8.73 -9.74 12.03
CA ALA A 136 8.44 -9.87 10.61
C ALA A 136 7.15 -10.71 10.40
N PRO A 137 6.15 -10.20 9.66
CA PRO A 137 4.87 -10.89 9.47
C PRO A 137 4.97 -12.15 8.60
N ALA A 138 6.02 -12.24 7.78
CA ALA A 138 6.40 -13.37 6.95
C ALA A 138 7.90 -13.30 6.64
N ALA A 139 8.47 -14.37 6.07
CA ALA A 139 9.84 -14.36 5.58
C ALA A 139 10.03 -13.33 4.45
N GLY A 140 11.24 -12.79 4.32
CA GLY A 140 11.56 -11.81 3.28
C GLY A 140 12.95 -11.22 3.43
N GLU A 141 13.21 -10.16 2.68
CA GLU A 141 14.45 -9.38 2.73
C GLU A 141 14.14 -7.94 3.12
N VAL A 142 14.94 -7.35 4.01
CA VAL A 142 14.80 -5.95 4.40
C VAL A 142 15.25 -5.07 3.24
N ALA A 143 14.28 -4.55 2.48
CA ALA A 143 14.52 -3.78 1.26
C ALA A 143 14.94 -2.33 1.55
N ALA A 144 14.45 -1.76 2.65
CA ALA A 144 14.84 -0.43 3.12
C ALA A 144 14.62 -0.28 4.62
N THR A 145 15.44 0.53 5.27
CA THR A 145 15.22 0.97 6.64
C THR A 145 15.86 2.34 6.88
N GLY A 146 15.30 3.14 7.77
CA GLY A 146 15.82 4.46 8.09
C GLY A 146 14.90 5.28 8.97
N HIS A 147 15.36 6.50 9.30
CA HIS A 147 14.58 7.48 10.06
C HIS A 147 13.94 8.51 9.11
N TYR A 148 12.72 8.21 8.66
CA TYR A 148 11.99 9.07 7.72
C TYR A 148 11.23 10.19 8.42
N PHE A 149 10.99 11.30 7.73
CA PHE A 149 10.38 12.48 8.33
C PHE A 149 8.99 12.21 8.92
N PHE A 150 8.08 11.61 8.13
CA PHE A 150 6.74 11.29 8.61
C PHE A 150 6.65 9.95 9.31
N ASN A 151 7.36 8.94 8.82
CA ASN A 151 7.21 7.57 9.31
C ASN A 151 8.13 7.28 10.50
N GLY A 152 9.09 8.16 10.82
CA GLY A 152 10.09 7.91 11.85
C GLY A 152 10.95 6.71 11.49
N ASN A 153 11.39 5.97 12.50
CA ASN A 153 12.12 4.72 12.30
C ASN A 153 11.22 3.71 11.58
N THR A 154 11.66 3.29 10.40
CA THR A 154 10.87 2.50 9.45
C THR A 154 11.67 1.28 8.99
N VAL A 155 11.00 0.13 8.88
CA VAL A 155 11.52 -1.09 8.26
C VAL A 155 10.57 -1.49 7.14
N MET A 156 11.10 -1.73 5.95
CA MET A 156 10.36 -2.27 4.80
C MET A 156 10.92 -3.65 4.44
N ILE A 157 10.06 -4.65 4.38
CA ILE A 157 10.40 -6.03 4.03
C ILE A 157 9.76 -6.38 2.70
N ASP A 158 10.57 -6.76 1.72
CA ASP A 158 10.13 -7.37 0.47
C ASP A 158 9.97 -8.88 0.67
N HIS A 159 8.73 -9.34 0.65
CA HIS A 159 8.38 -10.75 0.82
C HIS A 159 8.43 -11.52 -0.51
N GLY A 160 8.66 -10.84 -1.63
CA GLY A 160 8.63 -11.40 -2.98
C GLY A 160 7.29 -11.23 -3.68
N GLN A 161 7.29 -11.45 -5.00
CA GLN A 161 6.10 -11.36 -5.88
C GLN A 161 5.29 -10.06 -5.73
N GLY A 162 6.00 -8.96 -5.42
CA GLY A 162 5.44 -7.63 -5.23
C GLY A 162 4.68 -7.42 -3.93
N LEU A 163 4.82 -8.31 -2.93
CA LEU A 163 4.27 -8.14 -1.58
C LEU A 163 5.32 -7.50 -0.66
N VAL A 164 5.00 -6.34 -0.10
CA VAL A 164 5.90 -5.56 0.77
C VAL A 164 5.17 -5.16 2.05
N SER A 165 5.78 -5.42 3.20
CA SER A 165 5.35 -4.85 4.48
C SER A 165 6.18 -3.63 4.84
N MET A 166 5.56 -2.57 5.34
CA MET A 166 6.23 -1.42 5.96
C MET A 166 5.74 -1.27 7.40
N MET A 167 6.69 -1.24 8.33
CA MET A 167 6.46 -1.08 9.77
C MET A 167 7.19 0.18 10.22
N CYS A 168 6.47 1.13 10.82
CA CYS A 168 7.07 2.41 11.19
C CYS A 168 6.65 2.91 12.58
N HIS A 169 7.09 4.13 12.90
CA HIS A 169 7.03 4.75 14.22
C HIS A 169 7.85 4.03 15.29
N LEU A 170 8.80 3.18 14.89
CA LEU A 170 9.58 2.34 15.81
C LEU A 170 10.40 3.19 16.79
N SER A 171 10.64 2.69 18.00
CA SER A 171 11.61 3.29 18.92
C SER A 171 13.03 2.84 18.59
N LYS A 172 13.17 1.60 18.11
CA LYS A 172 14.45 0.99 17.71
C LYS A 172 14.25 0.14 16.46
N ILE A 173 15.25 0.15 15.59
CA ILE A 173 15.40 -0.78 14.47
C ILE A 173 16.48 -1.79 14.85
N ASP A 174 16.20 -3.08 14.69
CA ASP A 174 17.13 -4.18 15.03
C ASP A 174 17.68 -4.91 13.79
N VAL A 175 17.34 -4.44 12.59
CA VAL A 175 17.77 -5.01 11.30
C VAL A 175 18.33 -3.94 10.35
N LYS A 176 19.09 -4.36 9.34
CA LYS A 176 19.64 -3.48 8.29
C LYS A 176 19.18 -3.91 6.91
N LYS A 177 19.30 -3.00 5.94
CA LYS A 177 19.00 -3.29 4.53
C LYS A 177 19.83 -4.50 4.04
N GLY A 178 19.18 -5.42 3.35
CA GLY A 178 19.76 -6.67 2.84
C GLY A 178 19.65 -7.85 3.81
N ASP A 179 19.25 -7.64 5.07
CA ASP A 179 19.03 -8.76 6.00
C ASP A 179 17.89 -9.66 5.52
N LYS A 180 18.12 -10.97 5.56
CA LYS A 180 17.06 -11.97 5.39
C LYS A 180 16.40 -12.22 6.73
N VAL A 181 15.08 -12.17 6.77
CA VAL A 181 14.29 -12.40 7.98
C VAL A 181 13.32 -13.54 7.76
N LYS A 182 13.09 -14.34 8.80
CA LYS A 182 12.04 -15.35 8.87
C LYS A 182 10.79 -14.76 9.52
N ARG A 183 9.66 -15.42 9.30
CA ARG A 183 8.42 -15.11 10.02
C ARG A 183 8.66 -15.17 11.52
N GLY A 184 8.29 -14.11 12.24
CA GLY A 184 8.46 -14.03 13.70
C GLY A 184 9.80 -13.46 14.17
N ASP A 185 10.78 -13.26 13.28
CA ASP A 185 12.05 -12.63 13.66
C ASP A 185 11.81 -11.19 14.13
N ILE A 186 12.47 -10.79 15.21
CA ILE A 186 12.39 -9.43 15.75
C ILE A 186 13.12 -8.47 14.80
N ILE A 187 12.43 -7.41 14.39
CA ILE A 187 12.97 -6.38 13.47
C ILE A 187 13.13 -5.01 14.13
N GLY A 188 12.62 -4.85 15.34
CA GLY A 188 12.62 -3.58 16.04
C GLY A 188 11.67 -3.59 17.23
N LYS A 189 11.40 -2.38 17.74
CA LYS A 189 10.52 -2.17 18.89
C LYS A 189 9.52 -1.07 18.63
N VAL A 190 8.30 -1.24 19.14
CA VAL A 190 7.24 -0.22 19.09
C VAL A 190 7.76 1.09 19.68
N GLY A 191 7.36 2.21 19.10
CA GLY A 191 7.70 3.54 19.59
C GLY A 191 6.65 4.57 19.15
N SER A 192 7.09 5.83 19.08
CA SER A 192 6.28 6.95 18.62
C SER A 192 7.12 7.96 17.83
N THR A 193 8.09 7.48 17.04
CA THR A 193 8.95 8.36 16.23
C THR A 193 8.24 8.87 14.96
N GLY A 194 8.69 9.99 14.40
CA GLY A 194 8.04 10.61 13.25
C GLY A 194 6.73 11.30 13.62
N ARG A 195 5.71 11.17 12.77
CA ARG A 195 4.38 11.74 13.00
C ARG A 195 3.45 10.71 13.64
N ALA A 196 3.61 10.51 14.94
CA ALA A 196 2.79 9.65 15.79
C ALA A 196 2.29 10.45 17.02
N THR A 197 1.07 10.17 17.47
CA THR A 197 0.46 10.84 18.64
C THR A 197 0.61 10.05 19.95
N GLY A 198 1.27 8.89 19.89
CA GLY A 198 1.49 8.00 21.01
C GLY A 198 2.01 6.64 20.55
N PRO A 199 2.44 5.76 21.47
CA PRO A 199 3.00 4.46 21.11
C PRO A 199 2.03 3.56 20.35
N HIS A 200 2.41 3.19 19.12
CA HIS A 200 1.71 2.20 18.30
C HIS A 200 2.65 1.69 17.20
N LEU A 201 2.29 0.56 16.60
CA LEU A 201 2.87 0.14 15.32
C LEU A 201 1.93 0.55 14.19
N HIS A 202 2.44 1.31 13.23
CA HIS A 202 1.78 1.45 11.94
C HIS A 202 2.30 0.39 10.98
N TRP A 203 1.42 -0.51 10.52
CA TRP A 203 1.75 -1.56 9.57
C TRP A 203 1.02 -1.31 8.23
N SER A 204 1.77 -0.97 7.20
CA SER A 204 1.29 -0.90 5.82
C SER A 204 1.64 -2.19 5.07
N LEU A 205 0.73 -2.64 4.22
CA LEU A 205 0.97 -3.74 3.30
C LEU A 205 0.72 -3.25 1.87
N SER A 206 1.66 -3.55 0.97
CA SER A 206 1.56 -3.24 -0.45
C SER A 206 1.63 -4.54 -1.24
N LEU A 207 0.76 -4.70 -2.22
CA LEU A 207 0.78 -5.80 -3.17
C LEU A 207 0.69 -5.23 -4.58
N ASN A 208 1.64 -5.55 -5.46
CA ASN A 208 1.71 -5.00 -6.83
C ASN A 208 1.62 -3.45 -6.86
N ASN A 209 2.38 -2.80 -6.00
CA ASN A 209 2.36 -1.34 -5.77
C ASN A 209 0.98 -0.75 -5.42
N ALA A 210 0.06 -1.57 -4.93
CA ALA A 210 -1.21 -1.13 -4.36
C ALA A 210 -1.19 -1.32 -2.85
N ARG A 211 -1.41 -0.23 -2.10
CA ARG A 211 -1.60 -0.33 -0.65
C ARG A 211 -2.93 -1.05 -0.38
N VAL A 212 -2.89 -2.12 0.40
CA VAL A 212 -4.01 -2.99 0.71
C VAL A 212 -4.26 -3.06 2.21
N ASN A 213 -5.46 -3.46 2.61
CA ASN A 213 -5.80 -3.61 4.03
C ASN A 213 -5.06 -4.81 4.66
N PRO A 214 -4.09 -4.61 5.57
CA PRO A 214 -3.35 -5.70 6.19
C PRO A 214 -4.24 -6.67 6.98
N LYS A 215 -5.37 -6.17 7.51
CA LYS A 215 -6.34 -7.00 8.26
C LYS A 215 -6.87 -8.16 7.40
N LEU A 216 -6.93 -8.02 6.07
CA LEU A 216 -7.39 -9.10 5.16
C LEU A 216 -6.40 -10.28 5.08
N PHE A 217 -5.16 -10.08 5.51
CA PHE A 217 -4.10 -11.09 5.43
C PHE A 217 -3.85 -11.79 6.78
N LEU A 218 -4.52 -11.35 7.85
CA LEU A 218 -4.43 -11.97 9.18
C LEU A 218 -5.33 -13.22 9.32
N TRP A 219 -6.23 -13.44 8.36
CA TRP A 219 -7.09 -14.61 8.29
C TRP A 219 -6.94 -15.26 6.91
N ALA A 220 -7.11 -16.58 6.85
CA ALA A 220 -7.06 -17.30 5.58
C ALA A 220 -8.15 -16.75 4.65
N PRO A 221 -7.85 -16.38 3.39
CA PRO A 221 -8.86 -15.86 2.48
C PRO A 221 -10.02 -16.85 2.40
N LYS A 222 -11.18 -16.46 2.92
CA LYS A 222 -12.42 -17.22 2.70
C LYS A 222 -12.59 -17.30 1.18
N PRO A 223 -12.71 -18.49 0.59
CA PRO A 223 -13.05 -18.57 -0.83
C PRO A 223 -14.33 -17.75 -1.05
N PRO A 224 -14.47 -17.06 -2.19
CA PRO A 224 -15.77 -16.52 -2.57
C PRO A 224 -16.80 -17.63 -2.38
N ALA A 225 -17.90 -17.37 -1.66
CA ALA A 225 -19.00 -18.34 -1.57
C ALA A 225 -19.31 -18.81 -2.99
N ASP A 226 -19.33 -20.14 -3.19
CA ASP A 226 -19.30 -20.79 -4.49
C ASP A 226 -20.27 -20.13 -5.47
N LYS A 227 -19.76 -19.18 -6.24
CA LYS A 227 -20.39 -18.81 -7.50
C LYS A 227 -19.87 -19.84 -8.47
N LYS A 228 -20.80 -20.64 -9.01
CA LYS A 228 -20.62 -21.60 -10.09
C LYS A 228 -19.39 -21.21 -10.92
N PRO A 229 -18.38 -22.08 -11.10
CA PRO A 229 -17.16 -21.75 -11.81
C PRO A 229 -17.52 -20.99 -13.09
N LEU A 230 -16.87 -19.84 -13.32
CA LEU A 230 -16.93 -19.19 -14.63
C LEU A 230 -16.61 -20.29 -15.64
N ALA A 231 -17.58 -20.60 -16.51
CA ALA A 231 -17.46 -21.68 -17.48
C ALA A 231 -16.12 -21.55 -18.19
N GLN A 232 -15.32 -22.61 -18.11
CA GLN A 232 -14.06 -22.66 -18.85
C GLN A 232 -14.43 -22.56 -20.34
N PRO A 233 -13.79 -21.68 -21.14
CA PRO A 233 -13.81 -21.90 -22.58
C PRO A 233 -13.14 -23.26 -22.81
N GLU A 234 -13.83 -24.14 -23.52
CA GLU A 234 -13.39 -25.51 -23.78
C GLU A 234 -11.96 -25.51 -24.34
N ALA A 235 -11.06 -26.23 -23.66
CA ALA A 235 -9.70 -26.45 -24.12
C ALA A 235 -9.63 -27.87 -24.69
N THR A 236 -9.35 -27.94 -25.98
CA THR A 236 -8.91 -29.15 -26.67
C THR A 236 -7.65 -29.70 -26.02
N THR A 237 -7.55 -31.02 -26.00
CA THR A 237 -6.64 -31.84 -25.19
C THR A 237 -5.18 -31.78 -25.68
N GLY A 238 -4.23 -31.67 -24.73
CA GLY A 238 -2.79 -31.79 -24.97
C GLY A 238 -2.01 -31.95 -23.66
N LYS A 239 -1.17 -32.99 -23.56
CA LYS A 239 -0.54 -33.55 -22.34
C LYS A 239 0.83 -32.91 -22.00
N THR A 240 1.12 -32.80 -20.69
CA THR A 240 2.44 -32.76 -19.98
C THR A 240 3.38 -31.55 -20.25
N ALA A 241 4.30 -31.07 -19.41
CA ALA A 241 4.97 -31.51 -18.17
C ALA A 241 5.39 -30.29 -17.31
N GLY A 242 5.90 -30.53 -16.10
CA GLY A 242 6.20 -29.52 -15.07
C GLY A 242 7.30 -28.51 -15.41
N GLY A 243 7.15 -27.29 -14.90
CA GLY A 243 8.13 -26.21 -14.98
C GLY A 243 7.71 -25.01 -14.13
N ASN A 244 8.66 -24.44 -13.39
CA ASN A 244 8.48 -23.31 -12.47
C ASN A 244 7.84 -22.10 -13.17
N LYS A 245 6.82 -21.49 -12.55
CA LYS A 245 5.99 -20.41 -13.12
C LYS A 245 6.30 -19.06 -12.45
N SER A 246 6.84 -18.12 -13.22
CA SER A 246 6.84 -16.68 -12.85
C SER A 246 5.73 -15.97 -13.64
N ALA A 247 4.87 -15.23 -12.94
CA ALA A 247 3.78 -14.46 -13.54
C ALA A 247 4.03 -12.96 -13.35
N LYS A 248 4.29 -12.24 -14.46
CA LYS A 248 4.38 -10.78 -14.49
C LYS A 248 2.97 -10.19 -14.62
N ASN A 249 2.48 -9.50 -13.59
CA ASN A 249 1.21 -8.76 -13.66
C ASN A 249 1.44 -7.32 -14.13
N VAL A 250 0.99 -7.00 -15.34
CA VAL A 250 0.91 -5.62 -15.84
C VAL A 250 -0.53 -5.13 -15.66
N LEU A 251 -0.77 -4.25 -14.68
CA LEU A 251 -2.01 -3.49 -14.58
C LEU A 251 -1.86 -2.23 -15.44
N ASN A 252 -2.48 -2.23 -16.62
CA ASN A 252 -2.32 -1.14 -17.58
C ASN A 252 -3.05 0.13 -17.06
N LYS A 253 -2.29 1.16 -16.67
CA LYS A 253 -2.84 2.47 -16.26
C LYS A 253 -3.17 3.31 -17.49
N LYS A 254 -4.46 3.54 -17.77
CA LYS A 254 -4.87 4.71 -18.56
C LYS A 254 -5.13 5.87 -17.60
N HIS A 255 -4.21 6.84 -17.57
CA HIS A 255 -4.40 8.11 -16.87
C HIS A 255 -5.31 9.04 -17.70
N PRO A 256 -6.43 9.56 -17.16
CA PRO A 256 -7.02 10.77 -17.69
C PRO A 256 -6.21 11.99 -17.23
N LYS A 257 -5.78 12.81 -18.19
CA LYS A 257 -5.09 14.09 -17.95
C LYS A 257 -5.97 14.99 -17.08
N GLN A 258 -5.55 15.28 -15.84
CA GLN A 258 -6.14 16.38 -15.07
C GLN A 258 -5.76 17.70 -15.73
N LYS A 259 -6.75 18.42 -16.23
CA LYS A 259 -6.61 19.82 -16.67
C LYS A 259 -6.36 20.68 -15.43
N ASN A 260 -5.19 21.29 -15.35
CA ASN A 260 -4.90 22.34 -14.38
C ASN A 260 -5.81 23.55 -14.65
N ALA A 261 -6.75 23.81 -13.73
CA ALA A 261 -7.45 25.08 -13.67
C ALA A 261 -6.44 26.15 -13.24
N LYS A 262 -6.05 27.00 -14.19
CA LYS A 262 -5.25 28.21 -13.93
C LYS A 262 -6.13 29.21 -13.19
N ASN A 263 -5.83 29.47 -11.91
CA ASN A 263 -6.29 30.67 -11.21
C ASN A 263 -5.65 31.89 -11.89
N LYS A 264 -6.45 32.68 -12.62
CA LYS A 264 -6.10 34.05 -13.02
C LYS A 264 -6.43 35.00 -11.86
N PRO A 265 -5.58 35.99 -11.53
CA PRO A 265 -5.92 36.99 -10.53
C PRO A 265 -6.94 38.00 -11.08
N ALA A 266 -7.88 38.39 -10.23
CA ALA A 266 -8.88 39.41 -10.49
C ALA A 266 -8.22 40.77 -10.77
N ARG A 267 -8.49 41.34 -11.95
CA ARG A 267 -8.18 42.74 -12.26
C ARG A 267 -9.17 43.65 -11.54
N LYS A 268 -8.67 44.48 -10.62
CA LYS A 268 -9.37 45.67 -10.10
C LYS A 268 -9.62 46.63 -11.28
N LYS A 269 -10.88 46.91 -11.59
CA LYS A 269 -11.27 48.05 -12.45
C LYS A 269 -11.26 49.29 -11.57
N ALA A 270 -10.31 50.20 -11.83
CA ALA A 270 -10.36 51.57 -11.36
C ALA A 270 -11.34 52.34 -12.25
N ILE A 271 -12.33 52.97 -11.61
CA ILE A 271 -13.25 53.92 -12.22
C ILE A 271 -12.49 55.25 -12.32
N ARG A 272 -12.25 55.72 -13.56
CA ARG A 272 -11.79 57.09 -13.84
C ARG A 272 -13.03 57.96 -14.03
N GLN A 273 -13.14 59.03 -13.25
CA GLN A 273 -14.02 60.16 -13.56
C GLN A 273 -13.40 61.00 -14.68
N PRO A 274 -14.20 61.59 -15.59
CA PRO A 274 -13.73 62.63 -16.48
C PRO A 274 -13.87 64.01 -15.83
N SER A 275 -12.74 64.70 -15.67
CA SER A 275 -12.66 66.15 -15.49
C SER A 275 -13.02 66.84 -16.82
N GLY A 276 -13.91 67.83 -16.75
CA GLY A 276 -14.53 68.46 -17.91
C GLY A 276 -13.66 69.41 -18.73
N ARG A 277 -14.28 69.95 -19.79
CA ARG A 277 -13.96 71.23 -20.42
C ARG A 277 -15.24 71.79 -21.09
N GLN A 278 -15.43 73.08 -20.84
CA GLN A 278 -16.43 74.05 -21.33
C GLN A 278 -17.84 73.91 -20.74
#